data_AF-A0A7W0WAC5-F1
#
_entry.id   AF-A0A7W0WAC5-F1
#
_cell.length_a   1.000
_cell.length_b   1.000
_cell.length_c   1.000
_cell.angle_alpha   90.00
_cell.angle_beta   90.00
_cell.angle_gamma   90.00
#
_symmetry.space_group_name_H-M   'P 1'
#
loop_
_entity.id
_entity.type
_entity.pdbx_description
1 polymer ?
#
loop_
_entity_poly.entity_id
_entity_poly.type
_entity_poly.pdbx_seq_one_letter_code
_entity_poly.pdbx_strand_id
1 'polypeptide(L)'
;MATVIKTQTYERWKAGSIRWLGRQVLLIPEMVLLPLVFASYFLTNHALPLAVAGELLIVAFILRTTLLWAAGRTWTLGQYARAARFAQASLRIYPWSADGVALLATVRLAQGKPELATGLFERAIALFPGYALFHVGLSQALAAERRWPEARQSALHAIALDDTCAAAHAQMAQIALNLNEAHNVALQWVDSGLAAAPLLTVQALLYTLRADAALRIEQRRMAQVAIDQVTMTLLDCPTPIQAELLYWLGTLRRRQGDTVAACHDFERIAQLDPEGRWVNAAWRARQETLLHA
;
A
#
# COMPACT_ATOMS: atom_id res chain seq x y z
N MET A 1 11.26 15.52 6.70
CA MET A 1 11.53 14.16 7.24
C MET A 1 10.28 13.30 7.45
N ALA A 2 9.07 13.78 7.17
CA ALA A 2 7.89 13.24 7.82
C ALA A 2 6.66 13.27 6.91
N THR A 3 6.72 12.68 5.72
CA THR A 3 5.53 12.60 4.83
C THR A 3 5.49 11.34 3.98
N VAL A 4 6.64 10.67 3.80
CA VAL A 4 6.69 9.25 3.40
C VAL A 4 6.75 8.33 4.65
N ILE A 5 6.97 8.91 5.84
CA ILE A 5 6.98 8.22 7.15
C ILE A 5 5.83 8.67 8.07
N LYS A 6 5.13 9.79 7.79
CA LYS A 6 4.00 10.28 8.63
C LYS A 6 2.64 9.61 8.37
N THR A 7 2.61 8.51 7.64
CA THR A 7 1.41 7.65 7.61
C THR A 7 1.44 6.54 8.67
N GLN A 8 2.46 6.46 9.53
CA GLN A 8 2.48 5.56 10.68
C GLN A 8 1.98 6.25 11.96
N THR A 9 0.69 6.49 12.04
CA THR A 9 -0.02 6.41 13.34
C THR A 9 -0.90 5.19 13.31
N TYR A 10 -0.32 3.99 13.19
CA TYR A 10 -0.96 2.74 13.59
C TYR A 10 0.11 1.64 13.63
N GLU A 11 0.82 1.58 14.75
CA GLU A 11 1.20 0.30 15.33
C GLU A 11 1.28 0.50 16.84
N ARG A 12 0.28 -0.01 17.56
CA ARG A 12 0.30 -0.13 19.02
C ARG A 12 1.26 -1.24 19.47
N TRP A 13 2.47 -1.33 18.91
CA TRP A 13 3.52 -2.03 19.64
C TRP A 13 3.83 -1.16 20.86
N LYS A 14 3.57 -1.68 22.06
CA LYS A 14 4.06 -1.03 23.28
C LYS A 14 5.55 -0.76 23.08
N ALA A 15 5.93 0.52 23.06
CA ALA A 15 7.33 0.91 23.02
C ALA A 15 8.08 0.13 24.10
N GLY A 16 9.16 -0.55 23.73
CA GLY A 16 9.93 -1.39 24.65
C GLY A 16 9.67 -2.91 24.59
N SER A 17 8.78 -3.42 23.71
CA SER A 17 8.71 -4.87 23.49
C SER A 17 9.93 -5.40 22.71
N ILE A 18 10.36 -6.64 22.98
CA ILE A 18 11.48 -7.30 22.28
C ILE A 18 11.26 -7.34 20.75
N ARG A 19 10.00 -7.51 20.32
CA ARG A 19 9.63 -7.47 18.89
C ARG A 19 9.75 -6.09 18.28
N TRP A 20 9.41 -5.04 19.03
CA TRP A 20 9.63 -3.65 18.61
C TRP A 20 11.12 -3.34 18.46
N LEU A 21 11.95 -3.77 19.42
CA LEU A 21 13.40 -3.60 19.34
C LEU A 21 13.96 -4.35 18.12
N GLY A 22 13.59 -5.63 17.95
CA GLY A 22 13.97 -6.43 16.78
C GLY A 22 13.60 -5.77 15.44
N ARG A 23 12.42 -5.15 15.36
CA ARG A 23 12.01 -4.35 14.19
C ARG A 23 12.94 -3.16 13.97
N GLN A 24 13.24 -2.37 15.00
CA GLN A 24 14.14 -1.22 14.85
C GLN A 24 15.55 -1.64 14.43
N VAL A 25 16.06 -2.76 14.95
CA VAL A 25 17.36 -3.32 14.56
C VAL A 25 17.36 -3.82 13.11
N LEU A 26 16.27 -4.45 12.63
CA LEU A 26 16.16 -4.92 11.24
C LEU A 26 15.98 -3.77 10.24
N LEU A 27 15.22 -2.74 10.61
CA LEU A 27 14.94 -1.57 9.77
C LEU A 27 16.11 -0.59 9.70
N ILE A 28 16.79 -0.43 10.84
CA ILE A 28 17.89 0.50 11.04
C ILE A 28 19.00 -0.27 11.80
N PRO A 29 19.73 -1.19 11.12
CA PRO A 29 20.86 -1.87 11.75
C PRO A 29 21.90 -0.88 12.28
N GLU A 30 21.97 0.30 11.69
CA GLU A 30 22.84 1.39 12.12
C GLU A 30 22.53 1.88 13.54
N MET A 31 21.30 1.68 14.04
CA MET A 31 20.91 1.98 15.43
C MET A 31 21.70 1.13 16.45
N VAL A 32 22.14 -0.06 16.04
CA VAL A 32 22.94 -0.97 16.88
C VAL A 32 24.42 -0.85 16.53
N LEU A 33 24.74 -0.79 15.23
CA LEU A 33 26.11 -0.76 14.76
C LEU A 33 26.83 0.54 15.14
N LEU A 34 26.18 1.71 15.08
CA LEU A 34 26.82 2.99 15.45
C LEU A 34 27.25 3.02 16.93
N PRO A 35 26.38 2.73 17.91
CA PRO A 35 26.80 2.66 19.32
C PRO A 35 27.91 1.64 19.58
N LEU A 36 27.90 0.50 18.90
CA LEU A 36 28.96 -0.51 19.03
C LEU A 36 30.31 0.00 18.49
N VAL A 37 30.31 0.68 17.34
CA VAL A 37 31.51 1.30 16.79
C VAL A 37 32.03 2.39 17.72
N PHE A 38 31.15 3.24 18.26
CA PHE A 38 31.54 4.25 19.25
C PHE A 38 32.10 3.64 20.53
N ALA A 39 31.45 2.63 21.11
CA ALA A 39 31.92 1.95 22.30
C ALA A 39 33.31 1.31 22.06
N SER A 40 33.49 0.64 20.93
CA SER A 40 34.79 0.07 20.54
C SER A 40 35.86 1.15 20.38
N TYR A 41 35.51 2.30 19.78
CA TYR A 41 36.42 3.44 19.61
C TYR A 41 36.94 3.95 20.94
N PHE A 42 36.07 4.10 21.95
CA PHE A 42 36.46 4.54 23.29
C PHE A 42 37.29 3.50 24.06
N LEU A 43 37.09 2.21 23.80
CA LEU A 43 37.75 1.13 24.54
C LEU A 43 39.13 0.72 23.98
N THR A 44 39.36 0.82 22.67
CA THR A 44 40.51 0.16 22.01
C THR A 44 41.63 1.10 21.57
N ASN A 45 41.52 2.42 21.75
CA ASN A 45 42.50 3.43 21.31
C ASN A 45 42.87 3.36 19.80
N HIS A 46 42.14 2.56 19.01
CA HIS A 46 42.26 2.48 17.55
C HIS A 46 41.40 3.58 16.90
N ALA A 47 41.89 4.81 16.95
CA ALA A 47 41.09 5.98 16.61
C ALA A 47 40.67 6.03 15.12
N LEU A 48 41.61 5.86 14.19
CA LEU A 48 41.33 6.14 12.77
C LEU A 48 40.40 5.13 12.06
N PRO A 49 40.61 3.79 12.12
CA PRO A 49 39.80 2.87 11.33
C PRO A 49 38.35 2.78 11.83
N LEU A 50 38.12 2.85 13.15
CA LEU A 50 36.78 2.85 13.73
C LEU A 50 36.02 4.14 13.44
N ALA A 51 36.70 5.29 13.46
CA ALA A 51 36.11 6.56 13.06
C ALA A 51 35.67 6.55 11.57
N VAL A 52 36.54 6.09 10.67
CA VAL A 52 36.22 5.97 9.23
C VAL A 52 35.05 5.01 9.00
N ALA A 53 35.02 3.87 9.69
CA ALA A 53 33.90 2.92 9.60
C ALA A 53 32.58 3.54 10.08
N GLY A 54 32.62 4.31 11.18
CA GLY A 54 31.46 5.06 11.68
C GLY A 54 30.93 6.08 10.67
N GLU A 55 31.82 6.90 10.09
CA GLU A 55 31.44 7.88 9.07
C GLU A 55 30.84 7.23 7.83
N LEU A 56 31.44 6.15 7.32
CA LEU A 56 30.90 5.40 6.18
C LEU A 56 29.51 4.83 6.49
N LEU A 57 29.28 4.34 7.70
CA LEU A 57 27.99 3.83 8.14
C LEU A 57 26.92 4.94 8.18
N ILE A 58 27.29 6.14 8.68
CA ILE A 58 26.40 7.32 8.68
C ILE A 58 26.05 7.74 7.25
N VAL A 59 27.06 7.85 6.37
CA VAL A 59 26.84 8.22 4.96
C VAL A 59 25.96 7.19 4.26
N ALA A 60 26.21 5.89 4.46
CA ALA A 60 25.40 4.83 3.89
C ALA A 60 23.95 4.89 4.39
N PHE A 61 23.73 5.13 5.69
CA PHE A 61 22.40 5.30 6.28
C PHE A 61 21.65 6.49 5.68
N ILE A 62 22.28 7.67 5.63
CA ILE A 62 21.68 8.89 5.07
C ILE A 62 21.35 8.69 3.59
N LEU A 63 22.26 8.12 2.82
CA LEU A 63 22.05 7.86 1.40
C LEU A 63 20.89 6.87 1.19
N ARG A 64 20.89 5.74 1.90
CA ARG A 64 19.86 4.71 1.83
C ARG A 64 18.48 5.25 2.15
N THR A 65 18.35 6.00 3.24
CA THR A 65 17.07 6.57 3.70
C THR A 65 16.57 7.66 2.75
N THR A 66 17.47 8.49 2.21
CA THR A 66 17.15 9.50 1.20
C THR A 66 16.63 8.85 -0.09
N LEU A 67 17.25 7.74 -0.53
CA LEU A 67 16.80 6.98 -1.69
C LEU A 67 15.41 6.36 -1.46
N LEU A 68 15.13 5.78 -0.28
CA LEU A 68 13.79 5.26 0.03
C LEU A 68 12.74 6.36 0.06
N TRP A 69 13.07 7.52 0.63
CA TRP A 69 12.18 8.67 0.62
C TRP A 69 11.90 9.16 -0.80
N ALA A 70 12.93 9.29 -1.64
CA ALA A 70 12.78 9.68 -3.03
C ALA A 70 11.94 8.67 -3.83
N ALA A 71 12.11 7.38 -3.57
CA ALA A 71 11.30 6.31 -4.15
C ALA A 71 9.81 6.45 -3.76
N GLY A 72 9.51 6.63 -2.48
CA GLY A 72 8.13 6.84 -2.02
C GLY A 72 7.51 8.12 -2.60
N ARG A 73 8.28 9.21 -2.66
CA ARG A 73 7.80 10.48 -3.23
C ARG A 73 7.49 10.35 -4.71
N THR A 74 8.37 9.74 -5.49
CA THR A 74 8.13 9.54 -6.93
C THR A 74 7.00 8.55 -7.19
N TRP A 75 6.80 7.55 -6.32
CA TRP A 75 5.62 6.68 -6.35
C TRP A 75 4.32 7.46 -6.15
N THR A 76 4.25 8.37 -5.16
CA THR A 76 3.02 9.18 -4.94
C THR A 76 2.64 10.06 -6.12
N LEU A 77 3.60 10.35 -7.01
CA LEU A 77 3.42 11.16 -8.22
C LEU A 77 3.13 10.32 -9.48
N GLY A 78 3.00 8.99 -9.37
CA GLY A 78 2.82 8.09 -10.52
C GLY A 78 4.09 7.84 -11.35
N GLN A 79 5.26 8.32 -10.91
CA GLN A 79 6.54 8.15 -11.63
C GLN A 79 7.19 6.80 -11.30
N TYR A 80 6.54 5.70 -11.69
CA TYR A 80 6.91 4.36 -11.23
C TYR A 80 8.30 3.90 -11.66
N ALA A 81 8.73 4.27 -12.88
CA ALA A 81 10.08 3.93 -13.36
C ALA A 81 11.18 4.54 -12.47
N ARG A 82 11.00 5.80 -12.04
CA ARG A 82 11.92 6.48 -11.12
C ARG A 82 11.84 5.90 -9.71
N ALA A 83 10.63 5.64 -9.23
CA ALA A 83 10.42 5.03 -7.92
C ALA A 83 11.14 3.68 -7.80
N ALA A 84 11.01 2.83 -8.84
CA ALA A 84 11.69 1.53 -8.89
C ALA A 84 13.22 1.68 -8.89
N ARG A 85 13.77 2.65 -9.64
CA ARG A 85 15.23 2.90 -9.67
C ARG A 85 15.76 3.32 -8.31
N PHE A 86 15.08 4.24 -7.62
CA PHE A 86 15.49 4.68 -6.30
C PHE A 86 15.38 3.56 -5.25
N ALA A 87 14.30 2.78 -5.27
CA ALA A 87 14.13 1.63 -4.38
C ALA A 87 15.23 0.58 -4.62
N GLN A 88 15.55 0.27 -5.89
CA GLN A 88 16.64 -0.65 -6.25
C GLN A 88 18.01 -0.13 -5.82
N ALA A 89 18.28 1.17 -6.00
CA ALA A 89 19.54 1.78 -5.54
C ALA A 89 19.69 1.69 -4.02
N SER A 90 18.61 1.91 -3.26
CA SER A 90 18.61 1.74 -1.81
C SER A 90 18.89 0.29 -1.42
N LEU A 91 18.28 -0.68 -2.12
CA LEU A 91 18.49 -2.11 -1.89
C LEU A 91 19.89 -2.60 -2.28
N ARG A 92 20.63 -1.88 -3.13
CA ARG A 92 22.06 -2.17 -3.37
C ARG A 92 22.93 -1.79 -2.17
N ILE A 93 22.54 -0.77 -1.41
CA ILE A 93 23.23 -0.36 -0.19
C ILE A 93 22.88 -1.32 0.95
N TYR A 94 21.60 -1.67 1.10
CA TYR A 94 21.13 -2.61 2.12
C TYR A 94 20.10 -3.59 1.55
N PRO A 95 20.55 -4.78 1.09
CA PRO A 95 19.68 -5.77 0.46
C PRO A 95 18.66 -6.44 1.40
N TRP A 96 18.81 -6.27 2.71
CA TRP A 96 17.97 -6.90 3.74
C TRP A 96 16.92 -5.93 4.30
N SER A 97 16.73 -4.78 3.64
CA SER A 97 15.67 -3.82 3.96
C SER A 97 14.30 -4.37 3.60
N ALA A 98 13.55 -4.88 4.59
CA ALA A 98 12.17 -5.34 4.37
C ALA A 98 11.28 -4.23 3.78
N ASP A 99 11.38 -3.01 4.31
CA ASP A 99 10.67 -1.82 3.81
C ASP A 99 11.07 -1.46 2.38
N GLY A 100 12.36 -1.57 2.03
CA GLY A 100 12.84 -1.29 0.68
C GLY A 100 12.34 -2.30 -0.34
N VAL A 101 12.30 -3.58 0.04
CA VAL A 101 11.74 -4.65 -0.78
C VAL A 101 10.23 -4.46 -0.95
N ALA A 102 9.51 -4.17 0.13
CA ALA A 102 8.07 -3.93 0.10
C ALA A 102 7.70 -2.68 -0.72
N LEU A 103 8.47 -1.59 -0.62
CA LEU A 103 8.27 -0.41 -1.46
C LEU A 103 8.46 -0.74 -2.93
N LEU A 104 9.48 -1.53 -3.29
CA LEU A 104 9.66 -2.01 -4.66
C LEU A 104 8.46 -2.86 -5.10
N ALA A 105 7.94 -3.73 -4.23
CA ALA A 105 6.75 -4.55 -4.49
C ALA A 105 5.53 -3.67 -4.80
N THR A 106 5.25 -2.66 -3.96
CA THR A 106 4.16 -1.70 -4.16
C THR A 106 4.31 -0.93 -5.49
N VAL A 107 5.53 -0.55 -5.87
CA VAL A 107 5.80 0.07 -7.16
C VAL A 107 5.50 -0.91 -8.31
N ARG A 108 5.91 -2.18 -8.21
CA ARG A 108 5.60 -3.19 -9.24
C ARG A 108 4.11 -3.45 -9.38
N LEU A 109 3.40 -3.49 -8.26
CA LEU A 109 1.95 -3.65 -8.24
C LEU A 109 1.26 -2.47 -8.93
N ALA A 110 1.68 -1.24 -8.65
CA ALA A 110 1.15 -0.03 -9.29
C ALA A 110 1.43 0.02 -10.81
N GLN A 111 2.54 -0.58 -11.26
CA GLN A 111 2.85 -0.79 -12.69
C GLN A 111 2.03 -1.91 -13.36
N GLY A 112 1.15 -2.59 -12.62
CA GLY A 112 0.37 -3.71 -13.15
C GLY A 112 1.20 -4.98 -13.33
N LYS A 113 2.25 -5.18 -12.54
CA LYS A 113 3.10 -6.39 -12.53
C LYS A 113 2.92 -7.16 -11.22
N PRO A 114 1.74 -7.73 -10.96
CA PRO A 114 1.42 -8.33 -9.67
C PRO A 114 2.28 -9.57 -9.38
N GLU A 115 2.69 -10.35 -10.38
CA GLU A 115 3.52 -11.54 -10.20
C GLU A 115 4.89 -11.18 -9.61
N LEU A 116 5.49 -10.08 -10.08
CA LEU A 116 6.73 -9.55 -9.52
C LEU A 116 6.51 -8.97 -8.11
N ALA A 117 5.34 -8.38 -7.85
CA ALA A 117 5.01 -7.84 -6.54
C ALA A 117 4.84 -8.95 -5.50
N THR A 118 4.19 -10.05 -5.85
CA THR A 118 3.99 -11.24 -5.01
C THR A 118 5.33 -11.76 -4.49
N GLY A 119 6.28 -12.07 -5.38
CA GLY A 119 7.60 -12.57 -4.95
C GLY A 119 8.41 -11.56 -4.12
N LEU A 120 8.21 -10.25 -4.33
CA LEU A 120 8.85 -9.22 -3.50
C LEU A 120 8.18 -9.11 -2.12
N PHE A 121 6.85 -9.20 -2.03
CA PHE A 121 6.15 -9.21 -0.74
C PHE A 121 6.49 -10.46 0.07
N GLU A 122 6.55 -11.64 -0.56
CA GLU A 122 7.02 -12.86 0.08
C GLU A 122 8.44 -12.69 0.65
N ARG A 123 9.34 -12.05 -0.10
CA ARG A 123 10.68 -11.72 0.40
C ARG A 123 10.65 -10.72 1.56
N ALA A 124 9.79 -9.71 1.51
CA ALA A 124 9.64 -8.76 2.63
C ALA A 124 9.11 -9.46 3.89
N ILE A 125 8.16 -10.39 3.74
CA ILE A 125 7.62 -11.23 4.82
C ILE A 125 8.70 -12.17 5.36
N ALA A 126 9.53 -12.78 4.51
CA ALA A 126 10.64 -13.62 4.95
C ALA A 126 11.67 -12.84 5.79
N LEU A 127 11.91 -11.57 5.46
CA LEU A 127 12.79 -10.67 6.22
C LEU A 127 12.14 -10.22 7.54
N PHE A 128 10.83 -9.95 7.54
CA PHE A 128 10.12 -9.51 8.73
C PHE A 128 8.65 -9.99 8.71
N PRO A 129 8.37 -11.18 9.27
CA PRO A 129 7.06 -11.84 9.12
C PRO A 129 5.95 -11.22 9.97
N GLY A 130 6.32 -10.45 10.99
CA GLY A 130 5.40 -9.89 11.98
C GLY A 130 4.72 -8.58 11.58
N TYR A 131 4.85 -8.15 10.33
CA TYR A 131 4.26 -6.88 9.87
C TYR A 131 3.00 -7.10 9.04
N ALA A 132 1.85 -6.70 9.60
CA ALA A 132 0.55 -6.89 8.98
C ALA A 132 0.47 -6.30 7.56
N LEU A 133 1.07 -5.13 7.33
CA LEU A 133 0.99 -4.46 6.02
C LEU A 133 1.73 -5.20 4.89
N PHE A 134 2.73 -6.04 5.18
CA PHE A 134 3.33 -6.87 4.14
C PHE A 134 2.37 -7.98 3.68
N HIS A 135 1.61 -8.55 4.61
CA HIS A 135 0.55 -9.52 4.30
C HIS A 135 -0.62 -8.85 3.57
N VAL A 136 -0.94 -7.59 3.87
CA VAL A 136 -1.90 -6.79 3.09
C VAL A 136 -1.41 -6.57 1.66
N GLY A 137 -0.15 -6.18 1.48
CA GLY A 137 0.46 -6.01 0.16
C GLY A 137 0.47 -7.31 -0.65
N LEU A 138 0.80 -8.43 -0.01
CA LEU A 138 0.72 -9.76 -0.62
C LEU A 138 -0.71 -10.13 -1.03
N SER A 139 -1.69 -9.90 -0.14
CA SER A 139 -3.12 -10.09 -0.46
C SER A 139 -3.53 -9.30 -1.69
N GLN A 140 -3.12 -8.03 -1.78
CA GLN A 140 -3.46 -7.16 -2.91
C GLN A 140 -2.83 -7.65 -4.22
N ALA A 141 -1.58 -8.14 -4.18
CA ALA A 141 -0.90 -8.70 -5.34
C ALA A 141 -1.56 -10.01 -5.80
N LEU A 142 -1.86 -10.93 -4.88
CA LEU A 142 -2.57 -12.18 -5.17
C LEU A 142 -3.99 -11.94 -5.70
N ALA A 143 -4.71 -10.96 -5.15
CA ALA A 143 -6.02 -10.56 -5.65
C ALA A 143 -5.93 -10.00 -7.09
N ALA A 144 -4.87 -9.26 -7.42
CA ALA A 144 -4.61 -8.79 -8.78
C ALA A 144 -4.33 -9.93 -9.76
N GLU A 145 -3.72 -11.03 -9.29
CA GLU A 145 -3.55 -12.30 -10.03
C GLU A 145 -4.83 -13.15 -10.06
N ARG A 146 -5.94 -12.71 -9.43
CA ARG A 146 -7.19 -13.46 -9.24
C ARG A 146 -7.03 -14.75 -8.41
N ARG A 147 -5.97 -14.85 -7.60
CA ARG A 147 -5.70 -15.95 -6.68
C ARG A 147 -6.41 -15.71 -5.34
N TRP A 148 -7.74 -15.68 -5.40
CA TRP A 148 -8.61 -15.26 -4.29
C TRP A 148 -8.44 -16.06 -2.98
N PRO A 149 -8.30 -17.40 -2.99
CA PRO A 149 -8.15 -18.16 -1.74
C PRO A 149 -6.88 -17.78 -0.97
N GLU A 150 -5.78 -17.57 -1.69
CA GLU A 150 -4.46 -17.24 -1.11
C GLU A 150 -4.40 -15.77 -0.69
N ALA A 151 -5.05 -14.88 -1.47
CA ALA A 151 -5.25 -13.50 -1.06
C ALA A 151 -6.01 -13.43 0.27
N ARG A 152 -7.09 -14.22 0.41
CA ARG A 152 -7.87 -14.29 1.66
C ARG A 152 -7.04 -14.75 2.83
N GLN A 153 -6.26 -15.82 2.64
CA GLN A 153 -5.37 -16.33 3.68
C GLN A 153 -4.37 -15.26 4.14
N SER A 154 -3.79 -14.53 3.20
CA SER A 154 -2.84 -13.44 3.50
C SER A 154 -3.52 -12.28 4.26
N ALA A 155 -4.72 -11.87 3.84
CA ALA A 155 -5.48 -10.84 4.56
C ALA A 155 -5.87 -11.28 5.98
N LEU A 156 -6.26 -12.54 6.17
CA LEU A 156 -6.53 -13.11 7.50
C LEU A 156 -5.27 -13.14 8.38
N HIS A 157 -4.10 -13.44 7.81
CA HIS A 157 -2.83 -13.34 8.56
C HIS A 157 -2.54 -11.91 9.00
N ALA A 158 -2.81 -10.92 8.14
CA ALA A 158 -2.67 -9.52 8.52
C ALA A 158 -3.57 -9.15 9.71
N ILE A 159 -4.84 -9.60 9.71
CA ILE A 159 -5.79 -9.38 10.82
C ILE A 159 -5.35 -10.12 12.08
N ALA A 160 -4.79 -11.33 11.95
CA ALA A 160 -4.28 -12.08 13.10
C ALA A 160 -3.05 -11.41 13.74
N LEU A 161 -2.25 -10.69 12.96
CA LEU A 161 -1.12 -9.90 13.44
C LEU A 161 -1.55 -8.56 14.05
N ASP A 162 -2.53 -7.90 13.42
CA ASP A 162 -3.10 -6.62 13.85
C ASP A 162 -4.60 -6.57 13.49
N ASP A 163 -5.44 -6.78 14.50
CA ASP A 163 -6.89 -6.75 14.40
C ASP A 163 -7.46 -5.34 14.14
N THR A 164 -6.64 -4.31 14.29
CA THR A 164 -6.98 -2.92 13.96
C THR A 164 -6.49 -2.50 12.59
N CYS A 165 -5.89 -3.41 11.81
CA CYS A 165 -5.40 -3.11 10.48
C CYS A 165 -6.57 -2.87 9.50
N ALA A 166 -6.98 -1.61 9.33
CA ALA A 166 -8.08 -1.25 8.44
C ALA A 166 -7.83 -1.65 6.98
N ALA A 167 -6.57 -1.65 6.53
CA ALA A 167 -6.22 -2.07 5.19
C ALA A 167 -6.46 -3.57 4.97
N ALA A 168 -6.26 -4.40 5.99
CA ALA A 168 -6.57 -5.84 5.93
C ALA A 168 -8.09 -6.09 5.87
N HIS A 169 -8.87 -5.31 6.63
CA HIS A 169 -10.33 -5.34 6.56
C HIS A 169 -10.84 -4.93 5.17
N ALA A 170 -10.24 -3.91 4.56
CA ALA A 170 -10.55 -3.52 3.18
C ALA A 170 -10.26 -4.64 2.18
N GLN A 171 -9.13 -5.35 2.32
CA GLN A 171 -8.82 -6.52 1.49
C GLN A 171 -9.85 -7.63 1.67
N MET A 172 -10.26 -7.94 2.91
CA MET A 172 -11.30 -8.94 3.18
C MET A 172 -12.63 -8.57 2.55
N ALA A 173 -13.06 -7.31 2.66
CA ALA A 173 -14.27 -6.81 2.02
C ALA A 173 -14.21 -6.96 0.50
N GLN A 174 -13.08 -6.57 -0.12
CA GLN A 174 -12.87 -6.72 -1.55
C GLN A 174 -12.93 -8.18 -2.00
N ILE A 175 -12.27 -9.08 -1.26
CA ILE A 175 -12.25 -10.51 -1.57
C ILE A 175 -13.65 -11.10 -1.43
N ALA A 176 -14.40 -10.76 -0.38
CA ALA A 176 -15.77 -11.21 -0.17
C ALA A 176 -16.70 -10.80 -1.34
N LEU A 177 -16.57 -9.55 -1.83
CA LEU A 177 -17.34 -9.06 -2.98
C LEU A 177 -16.98 -9.76 -4.30
N ASN A 178 -15.72 -10.16 -4.48
CA ASN A 178 -15.26 -10.86 -5.68
C ASN A 178 -15.62 -12.36 -5.65
N LEU A 179 -15.61 -12.99 -4.47
CA LEU A 179 -16.06 -14.37 -4.27
C LEU A 179 -17.60 -14.50 -4.25
N ASN A 180 -18.32 -13.39 -4.42
CA ASN A 180 -19.78 -13.32 -4.36
C ASN A 180 -20.35 -13.93 -3.07
N GLU A 181 -19.63 -13.74 -1.97
CA GLU A 181 -20.12 -14.06 -0.63
C GLU A 181 -21.28 -13.13 -0.27
N ALA A 182 -22.00 -13.45 0.81
CA ALA A 182 -23.10 -12.61 1.27
C ALA A 182 -22.62 -11.15 1.42
N HIS A 183 -23.20 -10.23 0.65
CA HIS A 183 -22.80 -8.82 0.59
C HIS A 183 -22.82 -8.13 1.97
N ASN A 184 -23.63 -8.64 2.91
CA ASN A 184 -23.65 -8.21 4.30
C ASN A 184 -22.31 -8.49 5.03
N VAL A 185 -21.63 -9.59 4.70
CA VAL A 185 -20.30 -9.91 5.24
C VAL A 185 -19.27 -8.90 4.75
N ALA A 186 -19.34 -8.49 3.49
CA ALA A 186 -18.46 -7.43 2.98
C ALA A 186 -18.70 -6.09 3.71
N LEU A 187 -19.96 -5.74 4.00
CA LEU A 187 -20.28 -4.55 4.79
C LEU A 187 -19.75 -4.65 6.22
N GLN A 188 -19.82 -5.82 6.86
CA GLN A 188 -19.24 -6.02 8.19
C GLN A 188 -17.73 -5.76 8.19
N TRP A 189 -17.00 -6.30 7.22
CA TRP A 189 -15.56 -6.02 7.07
C TRP A 189 -15.30 -4.53 6.84
N VAL A 190 -16.11 -3.86 6.03
CA VAL A 190 -16.00 -2.41 5.81
C VAL A 190 -16.22 -1.62 7.11
N ASP A 191 -17.27 -1.94 7.86
CA ASP A 191 -17.61 -1.25 9.11
C ASP A 191 -16.51 -1.43 10.16
N SER A 192 -15.95 -2.64 10.29
CA SER A 192 -14.79 -2.90 11.15
C SER A 192 -13.55 -2.10 10.72
N GLY A 193 -13.28 -2.03 9.41
CA GLY A 193 -12.17 -1.22 8.87
C GLY A 193 -12.34 0.28 9.13
N LEU A 194 -13.56 0.82 9.01
CA LEU A 194 -13.86 2.22 9.30
C LEU A 194 -13.81 2.54 10.79
N ALA A 195 -14.23 1.61 11.65
CA ALA A 195 -14.17 1.75 13.10
C ALA A 195 -12.72 1.84 13.63
N ALA A 196 -11.75 1.29 12.90
CA ALA A 196 -10.33 1.34 13.25
C ALA A 196 -9.67 2.72 13.02
N ALA A 197 -10.41 3.76 12.63
CA ALA A 197 -9.89 5.08 12.29
C ALA A 197 -8.80 5.04 11.19
N PRO A 198 -9.16 4.60 9.97
CA PRO A 198 -8.22 4.40 8.88
C PRO A 198 -7.56 5.70 8.41
N LEU A 199 -6.37 5.56 7.80
CA LEU A 199 -5.78 6.60 6.96
C LEU A 199 -6.74 6.98 5.83
N LEU A 200 -6.69 8.24 5.40
CA LEU A 200 -7.54 8.79 4.34
C LEU A 200 -7.62 7.92 3.08
N THR A 201 -6.49 7.35 2.66
CA THR A 201 -6.40 6.51 1.46
C THR A 201 -7.15 5.18 1.62
N VAL A 202 -7.04 4.55 2.79
CA VAL A 202 -7.75 3.31 3.13
C VAL A 202 -9.22 3.60 3.37
N GLN A 203 -9.53 4.74 3.99
CA GLN A 203 -10.89 5.21 4.20
C GLN A 203 -11.64 5.37 2.86
N ALA A 204 -11.02 6.01 1.88
CA ALA A 204 -11.59 6.18 0.54
C ALA A 204 -11.86 4.82 -0.14
N LEU A 205 -10.94 3.86 -0.04
CA LEU A 205 -11.14 2.50 -0.54
C LEU A 205 -12.26 1.76 0.20
N LEU A 206 -12.38 1.94 1.52
CA LEU A 206 -13.49 1.34 2.27
C LEU A 206 -14.85 1.92 1.83
N TYR A 207 -14.92 3.20 1.50
CA TYR A 207 -16.14 3.80 0.94
C TYR A 207 -16.47 3.27 -0.47
N THR A 208 -15.48 3.03 -1.35
CA THR A 208 -15.76 2.40 -2.66
C THR A 208 -16.32 0.98 -2.51
N LEU A 209 -15.77 0.21 -1.57
CA LEU A 209 -16.25 -1.14 -1.25
C LEU A 209 -17.65 -1.11 -0.62
N ARG A 210 -17.93 -0.12 0.24
CA ARG A 210 -19.27 0.12 0.79
C ARG A 210 -20.28 0.39 -0.32
N ALA A 211 -19.91 1.23 -1.29
CA ALA A 211 -20.76 1.56 -2.43
C ALA A 211 -21.04 0.34 -3.31
N ASP A 212 -20.03 -0.48 -3.61
CA ASP A 212 -20.21 -1.72 -4.40
C ASP A 212 -21.15 -2.70 -3.69
N ALA A 213 -20.91 -2.94 -2.40
CA ALA A 213 -21.77 -3.80 -1.59
C ALA A 213 -23.22 -3.26 -1.52
N ALA A 214 -23.40 -1.96 -1.34
CA ALA A 214 -24.71 -1.31 -1.27
C ALA A 214 -25.50 -1.43 -2.58
N LEU A 215 -24.85 -1.25 -3.74
CA LEU A 215 -25.49 -1.41 -5.04
C LEU A 215 -25.96 -2.85 -5.27
N ARG A 216 -25.19 -3.85 -4.82
CA ARG A 216 -25.55 -5.28 -4.95
C ARG A 216 -26.72 -5.69 -4.04
N ILE A 217 -26.95 -4.98 -2.93
CA ILE A 217 -28.11 -5.18 -2.03
C ILE A 217 -29.25 -4.20 -2.41
N GLU A 218 -29.16 -3.52 -3.56
CA GLU A 218 -30.14 -2.53 -4.05
C GLU A 218 -30.39 -1.34 -3.11
N GLN A 219 -29.49 -1.08 -2.16
CA GLN A 219 -29.58 0.07 -1.25
C GLN A 219 -29.03 1.35 -1.88
N ARG A 220 -29.76 1.89 -2.86
CA ARG A 220 -29.33 3.05 -3.68
C ARG A 220 -28.90 4.26 -2.85
N ARG A 221 -29.61 4.57 -1.75
CA ARG A 221 -29.27 5.72 -0.89
C ARG A 221 -27.92 5.54 -0.21
N MET A 222 -27.63 4.34 0.32
CA MET A 222 -26.35 4.05 0.96
C MET A 222 -25.20 4.08 -0.07
N ALA A 223 -25.44 3.55 -1.27
CA ALA A 223 -24.48 3.62 -2.36
C ALA A 223 -24.13 5.07 -2.74
N GLN A 224 -25.14 5.94 -2.86
CA GLN A 224 -24.91 7.33 -3.22
C GLN A 224 -24.09 8.08 -2.18
N VAL A 225 -24.44 7.93 -0.89
CA VAL A 225 -23.68 8.56 0.20
C VAL A 225 -22.22 8.11 0.18
N ALA A 226 -21.96 6.82 -0.04
CA ALA A 226 -20.60 6.30 -0.12
C ALA A 226 -19.83 6.85 -1.34
N ILE A 227 -20.48 6.97 -2.51
CA ILE A 227 -19.89 7.59 -3.71
C ILE A 227 -19.53 9.06 -3.47
N ASP A 228 -20.41 9.81 -2.80
CA ASP A 228 -20.17 11.20 -2.46
C ASP A 228 -18.97 11.33 -1.50
N GLN A 229 -18.86 10.45 -0.51
CA GLN A 229 -17.71 10.38 0.40
C GLN A 229 -16.39 10.12 -0.34
N VAL A 230 -16.36 9.15 -1.27
CA VAL A 230 -15.17 8.89 -2.10
C VAL A 230 -14.80 10.15 -2.89
N THR A 231 -15.78 10.79 -3.52
CA THR A 231 -15.59 11.98 -4.35
C THR A 231 -14.97 13.14 -3.55
N MET A 232 -15.41 13.34 -2.30
CA MET A 232 -14.84 14.37 -1.42
C MET A 232 -13.38 14.11 -1.03
N THR A 233 -13.00 12.84 -0.87
CA THR A 233 -11.62 12.45 -0.47
C THR A 233 -10.65 12.26 -1.63
N LEU A 234 -11.15 12.29 -2.87
CA LEU A 234 -10.41 11.91 -4.07
C LEU A 234 -9.15 12.77 -4.27
N LEU A 235 -9.27 14.10 -4.16
CA LEU A 235 -8.17 15.03 -4.48
C LEU A 235 -7.00 14.97 -3.48
N ASP A 236 -7.26 14.52 -2.26
CA ASP A 236 -6.27 14.44 -1.19
C ASP A 236 -5.45 13.14 -1.24
N CYS A 237 -5.84 12.18 -2.09
CA CYS A 237 -5.15 10.91 -2.24
C CYS A 237 -3.92 11.02 -3.17
N PRO A 238 -2.89 10.16 -3.02
CA PRO A 238 -1.79 10.06 -3.99
C PRO A 238 -2.26 9.64 -5.40
N THR A 239 -1.54 10.02 -6.45
CA THR A 239 -1.91 9.76 -7.86
C THR A 239 -2.28 8.29 -8.15
N PRO A 240 -1.52 7.27 -7.69
CA PRO A 240 -1.88 5.86 -7.95
C PRO A 240 -3.23 5.48 -7.34
N ILE A 241 -3.53 6.03 -6.17
CA ILE A 241 -4.78 5.76 -5.45
C ILE A 241 -5.92 6.57 -6.09
N GLN A 242 -5.67 7.80 -6.55
CA GLN A 242 -6.67 8.55 -7.32
C GLN A 242 -7.11 7.78 -8.56
N ALA A 243 -6.17 7.20 -9.30
CA ALA A 243 -6.46 6.38 -10.48
C ALA A 243 -7.30 5.15 -10.11
N GLU A 244 -6.98 4.47 -9.01
CA GLU A 244 -7.79 3.36 -8.48
C GLU A 244 -9.21 3.79 -8.10
N LEU A 245 -9.34 4.88 -7.34
CA LEU A 245 -10.64 5.40 -6.91
C LEU A 245 -11.50 5.86 -8.08
N LEU A 246 -10.91 6.54 -9.08
CA LEU A 246 -11.61 6.92 -10.31
C LEU A 246 -12.09 5.71 -11.09
N TYR A 247 -11.28 4.64 -11.15
CA TYR A 247 -11.69 3.40 -11.81
C TYR A 247 -12.93 2.82 -11.11
N TRP A 248 -12.89 2.69 -9.79
CA TRP A 248 -14.02 2.19 -9.01
C TRP A 248 -15.25 3.11 -9.13
N LEU A 249 -15.09 4.43 -9.01
CA LEU A 249 -16.18 5.40 -9.20
C LEU A 249 -16.83 5.27 -10.57
N GLY A 250 -16.04 5.18 -11.64
CA GLY A 250 -16.55 4.98 -12.99
C GLY A 250 -17.36 3.68 -13.10
N THR A 251 -16.88 2.58 -12.51
CA THR A 251 -17.63 1.31 -12.51
C THR A 251 -18.94 1.39 -11.70
N LEU A 252 -18.94 2.11 -10.58
CA LEU A 252 -20.12 2.30 -9.72
C LEU A 252 -21.17 3.18 -10.42
N ARG A 253 -20.76 4.31 -11.01
CA ARG A 253 -21.64 5.22 -11.77
C ARG A 253 -22.22 4.54 -13.01
N ARG A 254 -21.42 3.74 -13.72
CA ARG A 254 -21.90 2.91 -14.83
C ARG A 254 -23.03 1.97 -14.40
N ARG A 255 -22.92 1.34 -13.23
CA ARG A 255 -23.98 0.47 -12.68
C ARG A 255 -25.22 1.24 -12.23
N GLN A 256 -25.09 2.50 -11.84
CA GLN A 256 -26.21 3.38 -11.54
C GLN A 256 -26.92 3.90 -12.80
N GLY A 257 -26.33 3.71 -13.99
CA GLY A 257 -26.85 4.20 -15.26
C GLY A 257 -26.31 5.57 -15.69
N ASP A 258 -25.40 6.18 -14.90
CA ASP A 258 -24.73 7.43 -15.27
C ASP A 258 -23.49 7.13 -16.14
N THR A 259 -23.75 6.84 -17.42
CA THR A 259 -22.73 6.46 -18.40
C THR A 259 -21.80 7.62 -18.75
N VAL A 260 -22.31 8.86 -18.72
CA VAL A 260 -21.55 10.07 -19.05
C VAL A 260 -20.50 10.36 -17.97
N ALA A 261 -20.91 10.39 -16.70
CA ALA A 261 -19.96 10.61 -15.60
C ALA A 261 -18.95 9.46 -15.51
N ALA A 262 -19.39 8.21 -15.75
CA ALA A 262 -18.50 7.06 -15.79
C ALA A 262 -17.41 7.18 -16.87
N CYS A 263 -17.78 7.59 -18.10
CA CYS A 263 -16.81 7.78 -19.17
C CYS A 263 -15.80 8.90 -18.84
N HIS A 264 -16.26 9.98 -18.23
CA HIS A 264 -15.40 11.07 -17.80
C HIS A 264 -14.39 10.62 -16.72
N ASP A 265 -14.83 9.83 -15.73
CA ASP A 265 -13.92 9.27 -14.72
C ASP A 265 -12.86 8.36 -15.34
N PHE A 266 -13.24 7.50 -16.29
CA PHE A 266 -12.28 6.62 -16.97
C PHE A 266 -11.27 7.40 -17.83
N GLU A 267 -11.70 8.48 -18.49
CA GLU A 267 -10.82 9.33 -19.28
C GLU A 267 -9.78 10.06 -18.43
N ARG A 268 -10.18 10.51 -17.24
CA ARG A 268 -9.29 11.21 -16.31
C ARG A 268 -8.14 10.33 -15.82
N ILE A 269 -8.32 9.01 -15.75
CA ILE A 269 -7.26 8.07 -15.33
C ILE A 269 -6.07 8.12 -16.29
N ALA A 270 -6.32 8.15 -17.60
CA ALA A 270 -5.24 8.18 -18.60
C ALA A 270 -4.41 9.48 -18.54
N GLN A 271 -5.04 10.58 -18.11
CA GLN A 271 -4.36 11.87 -17.93
C GLN A 271 -3.56 11.93 -16.62
N LEU A 272 -4.09 11.33 -15.55
CA LEU A 272 -3.48 11.38 -14.22
C LEU A 272 -2.33 10.38 -14.05
N ASP A 273 -2.52 9.14 -14.52
CA ASP A 273 -1.61 8.04 -14.24
C ASP A 273 -1.36 7.16 -15.47
N PRO A 274 -0.72 7.68 -16.53
CA PRO A 274 -0.58 6.99 -17.81
C PRO A 274 0.27 5.69 -17.75
N GLU A 275 1.14 5.56 -16.74
CA GLU A 275 1.95 4.35 -16.52
C GLU A 275 1.31 3.36 -15.53
N GLY A 276 0.11 3.68 -15.04
CA GLY A 276 -0.59 2.95 -13.99
C GLY A 276 -1.31 1.70 -14.45
N ARG A 277 -1.48 0.76 -13.52
CA ARG A 277 -2.20 -0.50 -13.74
C ARG A 277 -3.65 -0.32 -14.21
N TRP A 278 -4.28 0.81 -13.91
CA TRP A 278 -5.70 1.05 -14.18
C TRP A 278 -5.98 1.63 -15.56
N VAL A 279 -4.98 2.15 -16.28
CA VAL A 279 -5.19 2.85 -17.57
C VAL A 279 -5.82 1.94 -18.63
N ASN A 280 -5.25 0.74 -18.80
CA ASN A 280 -5.74 -0.21 -19.80
C ASN A 280 -7.14 -0.72 -19.45
N ALA A 281 -7.41 -0.94 -18.16
CA ALA A 281 -8.72 -1.36 -17.68
C ALA A 281 -9.77 -0.26 -17.85
N ALA A 282 -9.41 0.98 -17.54
CA ALA A 282 -10.26 2.16 -17.72
C ALA A 282 -10.60 2.40 -19.18
N TRP A 283 -9.61 2.29 -20.07
CA TRP A 283 -9.83 2.43 -21.52
C TRP A 283 -10.84 1.40 -22.04
N ARG A 284 -10.70 0.12 -21.65
CA ARG A 284 -11.67 -0.93 -22.02
C ARG A 284 -13.06 -0.66 -21.44
N ALA A 285 -13.13 -0.32 -20.15
CA ALA A 285 -14.39 -0.04 -19.48
C ALA A 285 -15.13 1.15 -20.11
N ARG A 286 -14.41 2.19 -20.56
CA ARG A 286 -14.97 3.31 -21.31
C ARG A 286 -15.57 2.86 -22.64
N GLN A 287 -14.85 2.08 -23.43
CA GLN A 287 -15.35 1.57 -24.72
C GLN A 287 -16.64 0.75 -24.54
N GLU A 288 -16.66 -0.17 -23.56
CA GLU A 288 -17.87 -0.93 -23.22
C GLU A 288 -19.04 -0.01 -22.82
N THR A 289 -18.76 1.04 -22.06
CA THR A 289 -19.79 1.98 -21.60
C THR A 289 -20.41 2.75 -22.76
N LEU A 290 -19.60 3.15 -23.74
CA LEU A 290 -20.07 3.85 -24.94
C LEU A 290 -20.87 2.95 -25.90
N LEU A 291 -20.56 1.64 -25.94
CA LEU A 291 -21.31 0.68 -26.76
C LEU A 291 -22.70 0.35 -26.20
N HIS A 292 -22.91 0.60 -24.90
CA HIS A 292 -24.14 0.28 -24.18
C HIS A 292 -24.92 1.52 -23.70
N ALA A 293 -24.46 2.72 -24.04
CA ALA A 293 -25.13 3.99 -23.78
C ALA A 293 -26.10 4.34 -24.92
#